data_AF-A0A7T8GM95-F1
#
_entry.id   AF-A0A7T8GM95-F1
#
_cell.length_a   1.000
_cell.length_b   1.000
_cell.length_c   1.000
_cell.angle_alpha   90.00
_cell.angle_beta   90.00
_cell.angle_gamma   90.00
#
_symmetry.space_group_name_H-M   'P 1'
#
loop_
_entity.id
_entity.type
_entity.pdbx_description
1 polymer ?
#
loop_
_entity_poly.entity_id
_entity_poly.type
_entity_poly.pdbx_seq_one_letter_code
_entity_poly.pdbx_strand_id
1 'polypeptide(L)'
;SGEVATMNISTGKFASSSPIPGRPSCLTLRGSLLWVSNESGVIDSFKLNPTPSNKSATILGMDAMSLRGREILLVSFHQSPRDSLALYVIHDEFGSISPLKSIESANARLRCSSFAPGRDGSLVLYDPHRDQGRPLVNQLHGHIHPLTAVAFSNDEAFMARRIPRGKSLCGKNEV
;
A
#
# COMPACT_ATOMS: atom_id res chain seq x y z
N SER A 1 21.04 -7.01 2.39
CA SER A 1 20.70 -5.74 3.05
C SER A 1 20.35 -4.73 1.97
N GLY A 2 19.51 -3.75 2.29
CA GLY A 2 19.13 -2.69 1.37
C GLY A 2 19.30 -1.32 2.00
N GLU A 3 19.04 -0.31 1.20
CA GLU A 3 19.20 1.08 1.58
C GLU A 3 18.09 1.89 0.95
N VAL A 4 17.62 2.89 1.67
CA VAL A 4 16.72 3.91 1.14
C VAL A 4 17.40 5.24 1.26
N ALA A 5 17.49 5.94 0.13
CA ALA A 5 18.12 7.23 0.02
C ALA A 5 17.11 8.28 -0.45
N THR A 6 17.28 9.50 0.04
CA THR A 6 16.50 10.66 -0.37
C THR A 6 17.34 11.52 -1.30
N MET A 7 16.77 11.94 -2.42
CA MET A 7 17.44 12.81 -3.38
C MET A 7 16.59 14.05 -3.61
N ASN A 8 17.24 15.21 -3.57
CA ASN A 8 16.63 16.44 -4.04
C ASN A 8 16.64 16.45 -5.58
N ILE A 9 15.47 16.30 -6.19
CA ILE A 9 15.31 16.21 -7.65
C ILE A 9 15.79 17.48 -8.37
N SER A 10 15.65 18.66 -7.76
CA SER A 10 16.07 19.92 -8.37
C SER A 10 17.58 20.12 -8.44
N THR A 11 18.33 19.49 -7.53
CA THR A 11 19.79 19.64 -7.45
C THR A 11 20.56 18.36 -7.77
N GLY A 12 19.87 17.22 -7.87
CA GLY A 12 20.47 15.90 -8.03
C GLY A 12 21.28 15.42 -6.81
N LYS A 13 21.22 16.14 -5.69
CA LYS A 13 22.00 15.81 -4.49
C LYS A 13 21.24 14.85 -3.59
N PHE A 14 21.93 13.81 -3.12
CA PHE A 14 21.45 12.94 -2.06
C PHE A 14 21.47 13.70 -0.72
N ALA A 15 20.35 13.67 0.00
CA ALA A 15 20.20 14.38 1.28
C ALA A 15 20.46 13.45 2.46
N SER A 16 19.99 12.20 2.39
CA SER A 16 20.22 11.20 3.44
C SER A 16 20.10 9.79 2.89
N SER A 17 20.65 8.83 3.61
CA SER A 17 20.35 7.42 3.42
C SER A 17 20.23 6.68 4.75
N SER A 18 19.41 5.64 4.75
CA SER A 18 19.13 4.82 5.91
C SER A 18 19.22 3.33 5.52
N PRO A 19 19.96 2.52 6.30
CA PRO A 19 20.01 1.08 6.06
C PRO A 19 18.68 0.44 6.41
N ILE A 20 18.29 -0.57 5.63
CA ILE A 20 17.07 -1.35 5.83
C ILE A 20 17.43 -2.83 5.90
N PRO A 21 16.88 -3.58 6.88
CA PRO A 21 17.02 -5.03 6.90
C PRO A 21 16.41 -5.64 5.63
N GLY A 22 17.07 -6.64 5.03
CA GLY A 22 16.57 -7.30 3.81
C GLY A 22 16.52 -6.39 2.58
N ARG A 23 15.89 -6.88 1.51
CA ARG A 23 15.65 -6.10 0.27
C ARG A 23 14.34 -5.30 0.37
N PRO A 24 14.35 -3.97 0.17
CA PRO A 24 13.12 -3.17 0.08
C PRO A 24 12.20 -3.67 -1.04
N SER A 25 10.90 -3.78 -0.75
CA SER A 25 9.87 -4.26 -1.68
C SER A 25 8.85 -3.18 -2.04
N CYS A 26 8.46 -2.33 -1.08
CA CYS A 26 7.51 -1.23 -1.30
C CYS A 26 7.92 0.02 -0.51
N LEU A 27 7.56 1.18 -1.05
CA LEU A 27 7.77 2.50 -0.43
C LEU A 27 6.47 3.29 -0.48
N THR A 28 6.11 3.94 0.62
CA THR A 28 4.98 4.87 0.64
C THR A 28 5.30 6.08 1.53
N LEU A 29 4.97 7.28 1.04
CA LEU A 29 5.25 8.54 1.72
C LEU A 29 3.95 9.13 2.28
N ARG A 30 3.97 9.51 3.55
CA ARG A 30 2.87 10.20 4.22
C ARG A 30 3.41 11.36 5.04
N GLY A 31 3.11 12.59 4.64
CA GLY A 31 3.68 13.78 5.27
C GLY A 31 5.21 13.74 5.23
N SER A 32 5.87 13.84 6.39
CA SER A 32 7.32 13.67 6.53
C SER A 32 7.73 12.22 6.80
N LEU A 33 6.84 11.25 6.83
CA LEU A 33 7.16 9.85 7.14
C LEU A 33 7.20 8.99 5.88
N LEU A 34 8.36 8.42 5.60
CA LEU A 34 8.58 7.39 4.59
C LEU A 34 8.43 6.02 5.24
N TRP A 35 7.46 5.23 4.79
CA TRP A 35 7.29 3.84 5.18
C TRP A 35 7.89 2.94 4.13
N VAL A 36 8.65 1.94 4.59
CA VAL A 36 9.36 1.01 3.72
C VAL A 36 9.09 -0.41 4.18
N SER A 37 8.56 -1.24 3.29
CA SER A 37 8.47 -2.69 3.53
C SER A 37 9.63 -3.42 2.85
N ASN A 38 9.96 -4.60 3.38
CA ASN A 38 10.99 -5.46 2.81
C ASN A 38 10.45 -6.87 2.51
N GLU A 39 11.26 -7.68 1.83
CA GLU A 39 10.93 -9.07 1.47
C GLU A 39 10.68 -10.01 2.67
N SER A 40 11.20 -9.66 3.86
CA SER A 40 10.96 -10.43 5.09
C SER A 40 9.65 -10.06 5.78
N GLY A 41 8.91 -9.08 5.25
CA GLY A 41 7.68 -8.60 5.84
C GLY A 41 7.89 -7.71 7.05
N VAL A 42 8.99 -6.95 7.09
CA VAL A 42 9.20 -5.89 8.08
C VAL A 42 8.90 -4.57 7.40
N ILE A 43 8.12 -3.73 8.07
CA ILE A 43 7.77 -2.39 7.61
C ILE A 43 8.32 -1.40 8.63
N ASP A 44 9.22 -0.54 8.17
CA ASP A 44 9.87 0.49 8.97
C ASP A 44 9.42 1.89 8.52
N SER A 45 9.29 2.82 9.47
CA SER A 45 9.09 4.24 9.17
C SER A 45 10.35 5.06 9.41
N PHE A 46 10.58 6.01 8.51
CA PHE A 46 11.68 6.96 8.55
C PHE A 46 11.14 8.37 8.40
N LYS A 47 11.53 9.27 9.30
CA LYS A 47 11.20 10.68 9.14
C LYS A 47 12.16 11.30 8.12
N LEU A 48 11.62 12.07 7.17
CA LEU A 48 12.34 12.88 6.20
C LEU A 48 12.71 14.20 6.90
N ASN A 49 13.99 14.57 6.85
CA ASN A 49 14.59 15.72 7.54
C ASN A 49 14.71 15.69 9.09
N PRO A 50 15.23 14.65 9.76
CA PRO A 50 15.64 14.72 11.17
C PRO A 50 17.14 14.46 11.36
N THR A 51 17.64 14.92 12.51
CA THR A 51 18.89 14.53 13.16
C THR A 51 19.07 13.00 13.27
N PRO A 52 20.30 12.48 13.42
CA PRO A 52 20.76 11.14 12.98
C PRO A 52 20.10 9.86 13.53
N SER A 53 19.00 9.92 14.31
CA SER A 53 18.22 8.74 14.68
C SER A 53 16.97 8.62 13.81
N ASN A 54 17.09 7.87 12.71
CA ASN A 54 16.19 7.96 11.55
C ASN A 54 15.02 6.97 11.52
N LYS A 55 14.90 6.05 12.49
CA LYS A 55 13.87 5.01 12.49
C LYS A 55 12.87 5.25 13.61
N SER A 56 11.58 5.30 13.28
CA SER A 56 10.56 5.78 14.22
C SER A 56 9.54 4.71 14.62
N ALA A 57 9.18 3.77 13.74
CA ALA A 57 8.34 2.62 14.06
C ALA A 57 8.67 1.40 13.20
N THR A 58 8.36 0.20 13.72
CA THR A 58 8.45 -1.07 13.01
C THR A 58 7.18 -1.87 13.23
N ILE A 59 6.63 -2.41 12.14
CA ILE A 59 5.57 -3.41 12.18
C ILE A 59 5.90 -4.58 11.27
N LEU A 60 5.24 -5.70 11.50
CA LEU A 60 5.30 -6.85 10.62
C LEU A 60 4.19 -6.74 9.58
N GLY A 61 4.46 -7.09 8.33
CA GLY A 61 3.59 -6.98 7.17
C GLY A 61 4.38 -7.02 5.86
N MET A 62 3.79 -7.56 4.80
CA MET A 62 4.48 -7.78 3.52
C MET A 62 4.63 -6.49 2.71
N ASP A 63 3.53 -5.75 2.55
CA ASP A 63 3.51 -4.49 1.82
C ASP A 63 2.72 -3.44 2.59
N ALA A 64 3.21 -2.19 2.53
CA ALA A 64 2.56 -1.03 3.13
C ALA A 64 2.13 -0.04 2.04
N MET A 65 0.94 0.54 2.20
CA MET A 65 0.43 1.61 1.34
C MET A 65 -0.25 2.67 2.19
N SER A 66 0.04 3.95 1.94
CA SER A 66 -0.70 5.06 2.56
C SER A 66 -1.94 5.40 1.75
N LEU A 67 -3.07 5.61 2.43
CA LEU A 67 -4.31 6.10 1.83
C LEU A 67 -4.29 7.63 1.77
N ARG A 68 -4.43 8.19 0.56
CA ARG A 68 -4.39 9.65 0.32
C ARG A 68 -5.48 10.35 1.15
N GLY A 69 -5.10 11.42 1.85
CA GLY A 69 -6.03 12.29 2.60
C GLY A 69 -6.42 11.80 3.98
N ARG A 70 -5.89 10.66 4.46
CA ARG A 70 -6.14 10.16 5.82
C ARG A 70 -4.86 9.71 6.49
N GLU A 71 -4.83 9.79 7.82
CA GLU A 71 -3.74 9.27 8.64
C GLU A 71 -3.81 7.73 8.75
N ILE A 72 -4.00 7.03 7.62
CA ILE A 72 -4.20 5.58 7.61
C ILE A 72 -3.12 4.90 6.77
N LEU A 73 -2.49 3.90 7.38
CA LEU A 73 -1.59 2.96 6.74
C LEU A 73 -2.33 1.63 6.50
N LEU A 74 -2.36 1.17 5.26
CA LEU A 74 -2.87 -0.13 4.89
C LEU A 74 -1.69 -1.10 4.75
N VAL A 75 -1.79 -2.23 5.44
CA VAL A 75 -0.73 -3.24 5.50
C VAL A 75 -1.28 -4.58 5.05
N SER A 76 -0.62 -5.23 4.09
CA SER A 76 -0.93 -6.61 3.70
C SER A 76 -0.18 -7.60 4.57
N PHE A 77 -0.86 -8.69 4.92
CA PHE A 77 -0.28 -9.87 5.52
C PHE A 77 -0.57 -11.05 4.60
N HIS A 78 0.48 -11.82 4.27
CA HIS A 78 0.35 -13.01 3.44
C HIS A 78 0.74 -14.23 4.29
N GLN A 79 -0.22 -14.75 5.06
CA GLN A 79 -0.03 -15.95 5.88
C GLN A 79 -0.81 -17.10 5.24
N SER A 80 -0.14 -17.92 4.40
CA SER A 80 -0.78 -19.08 3.76
C SER A 80 -1.56 -19.91 4.79
N PRO A 81 -2.88 -20.14 4.62
CA PRO A 81 -3.66 -19.99 3.38
C PRO A 81 -4.49 -18.70 3.25
N ARG A 82 -4.36 -17.72 4.16
CA ARG A 82 -5.18 -16.50 4.18
C ARG A 82 -4.33 -15.26 3.95
N ASP A 83 -4.80 -14.44 3.01
CA ASP A 83 -4.35 -13.07 2.91
C ASP A 83 -5.23 -12.20 3.83
N SER A 84 -4.62 -11.27 4.55
CA SER A 84 -5.37 -10.31 5.35
C SER A 84 -4.83 -8.92 5.18
N LEU A 85 -5.72 -7.94 5.35
CA LEU A 85 -5.40 -6.53 5.27
C LEU A 85 -5.65 -5.93 6.65
N ALA A 86 -4.65 -5.24 7.22
CA ALA A 86 -4.87 -4.45 8.41
C ALA A 86 -4.74 -2.96 8.07
N LEU A 87 -5.65 -2.18 8.63
CA LEU A 87 -5.62 -0.73 8.61
C LEU A 87 -5.07 -0.28 9.96
N TYR A 88 -4.13 0.65 9.92
CA TYR A 88 -3.56 1.31 11.08
C TYR A 88 -3.79 2.81 10.99
N VAL A 89 -4.15 3.45 12.10
CA VAL A 89 -4.12 4.92 12.23
C VAL A 89 -2.71 5.34 12.58
N ILE A 90 -2.20 6.38 11.94
CA ILE A 90 -0.94 7.05 12.24
C ILE A 90 -1.26 8.26 13.10
N HIS A 91 -0.82 8.26 14.36
CA HIS A 91 -1.18 9.31 15.33
C HIS A 91 -0.27 10.53 15.30
N ASP A 92 0.96 10.35 14.83
CA ASP A 92 1.96 11.41 14.89
C ASP A 92 2.97 11.37 13.72
N GLU A 93 3.83 12.37 13.71
CA GLU A 93 4.95 12.51 12.78
C GLU A 93 6.17 11.65 13.13
N PHE A 94 6.07 10.84 14.19
CA PHE A 94 7.07 9.85 14.63
C PHE A 94 6.62 8.42 14.29
N GLY A 95 5.53 8.24 13.55
CA GLY A 95 5.09 6.94 13.07
C GLY A 95 4.46 6.07 14.16
N SER A 96 4.01 6.65 15.28
CA SER A 96 3.15 5.94 16.23
C SER A 96 1.87 5.53 15.51
N ILE A 97 1.52 4.25 15.65
CA ILE A 97 0.35 3.67 15.00
C ILE A 97 -0.49 2.81 15.94
N SER A 98 -1.79 2.76 15.68
CA SER A 98 -2.71 1.81 16.35
C SER A 98 -3.54 1.06 15.32
N PRO A 99 -3.90 -0.21 15.58
CA PRO A 99 -4.79 -0.94 14.69
C PRO A 99 -6.17 -0.26 14.64
N LEU A 100 -6.68 -0.06 13.44
CA LEU A 100 -8.03 0.44 13.17
C LEU A 100 -8.99 -0.71 12.87
N LYS A 101 -8.58 -1.61 11.96
CA LYS A 101 -9.45 -2.65 11.42
C LYS A 101 -8.62 -3.75 10.74
N SER A 102 -9.08 -4.99 10.84
CA SER A 102 -8.56 -6.11 10.06
C SER A 102 -9.64 -6.60 9.10
N ILE A 103 -9.25 -6.91 7.87
CA ILE A 103 -10.10 -7.46 6.81
C ILE A 103 -9.47 -8.77 6.39
N GLU A 104 -10.12 -9.88 6.74
CA GLU A 104 -9.76 -11.19 6.21
C GLU A 104 -10.25 -11.29 4.76
N SER A 105 -9.39 -11.73 3.85
CA SER A 105 -9.78 -11.96 2.46
C SER A 105 -9.19 -13.25 1.93
N ALA A 106 -10.03 -14.11 1.39
CA ALA A 106 -9.59 -15.39 0.86
C ALA A 106 -8.61 -15.26 -0.34
N ASN A 107 -8.48 -14.07 -0.96
CA ASN A 107 -7.74 -13.90 -2.23
C ASN A 107 -6.94 -12.57 -2.33
N ALA A 108 -6.64 -11.88 -1.24
CA ALA A 108 -6.13 -10.51 -1.30
C ALA A 108 -4.60 -10.36 -1.39
N ARG A 109 -4.04 -10.34 -2.60
CA ARG A 109 -2.68 -9.77 -2.79
C ARG A 109 -2.79 -8.28 -3.08
N LEU A 110 -2.43 -7.41 -2.13
CA LEU A 110 -2.26 -5.99 -2.45
C LEU A 110 -1.15 -5.85 -3.49
N ARG A 111 -1.44 -5.21 -4.62
CA ARG A 111 -0.38 -4.76 -5.54
C ARG A 111 -0.37 -3.27 -5.80
N CYS A 112 -1.41 -2.52 -5.44
CA CYS A 112 -1.47 -1.07 -5.58
C CYS A 112 -2.57 -0.47 -4.69
N SER A 113 -2.39 0.80 -4.34
CA SER A 113 -3.22 1.67 -3.50
C SER A 113 -4.69 1.24 -3.43
N SER A 114 -5.19 1.00 -2.21
CA SER A 114 -6.59 0.66 -1.86
C SER A 114 -7.19 -0.64 -2.42
N PHE A 115 -6.46 -1.49 -3.16
CA PHE A 115 -7.04 -2.69 -3.76
C PHE A 115 -6.21 -3.96 -3.60
N ALA A 116 -6.94 -5.07 -3.50
CA ALA A 116 -6.37 -6.40 -3.56
C ALA A 116 -6.75 -7.08 -4.89
N PRO A 117 -5.88 -7.06 -5.91
CA PRO A 117 -6.06 -7.90 -7.07
C PRO A 117 -6.03 -9.38 -6.69
N GLY A 118 -7.12 -10.08 -7.00
CA GLY A 118 -7.22 -11.53 -6.87
C GLY A 118 -6.35 -12.25 -7.91
N ARG A 119 -5.90 -13.46 -7.58
CA ARG A 119 -5.15 -14.33 -8.50
C ARG A 119 -5.93 -14.68 -9.78
N ASP A 120 -7.25 -14.59 -9.70
CA ASP A 120 -8.21 -14.83 -10.78
C ASP A 120 -8.48 -13.59 -11.65
N GLY A 121 -7.76 -12.48 -11.42
CA GLY A 121 -8.01 -11.22 -12.13
C GLY A 121 -9.21 -10.43 -11.58
N SER A 122 -9.79 -10.88 -10.47
CA SER A 122 -10.83 -10.12 -9.77
C SER A 122 -10.25 -8.89 -9.07
N LEU A 123 -11.06 -7.85 -8.97
CA LEU A 123 -10.76 -6.67 -8.18
C LEU A 123 -11.85 -6.47 -7.13
N VAL A 124 -11.45 -6.38 -5.87
CA VAL A 124 -12.36 -6.13 -4.75
C VAL A 124 -12.17 -4.71 -4.23
N LEU A 125 -13.26 -3.94 -4.18
CA LEU A 125 -13.29 -2.61 -3.57
C LEU A 125 -13.79 -2.73 -2.14
N TYR A 126 -13.06 -2.18 -1.16
CA TYR A 126 -13.49 -2.17 0.25
C TYR A 126 -13.72 -0.74 0.71
N ASP A 127 -14.83 -0.51 1.45
CA ASP A 127 -15.00 0.72 2.22
C ASP A 127 -14.34 0.54 3.59
N PRO A 128 -13.28 1.30 3.92
CA PRO A 128 -12.68 1.21 5.25
C PRO A 128 -13.67 1.54 6.38
N HIS A 129 -14.69 2.36 6.12
CA HIS A 129 -15.63 2.88 7.12
C HIS A 129 -16.90 2.07 7.29
N ARG A 130 -17.21 1.14 6.39
CA ARG A 130 -18.35 0.24 6.61
C ARG A 130 -17.95 -0.88 7.55
N ASP A 131 -18.61 -0.98 8.69
CA ASP A 131 -18.25 -1.91 9.79
C ASP A 131 -18.17 -3.40 9.42
N GLN A 132 -18.70 -3.83 8.28
CA GLN A 132 -18.90 -5.25 8.01
C GLN A 132 -17.76 -5.95 7.27
N GLY A 133 -16.66 -5.26 6.91
CA GLY A 133 -15.59 -5.86 6.09
C GLY A 133 -16.08 -6.38 4.73
N ARG A 134 -17.29 -5.95 4.33
CA ARG A 134 -17.94 -6.36 3.09
C ARG A 134 -17.44 -5.48 1.95
N PRO A 135 -17.23 -6.06 0.76
CA PRO A 135 -16.86 -5.28 -0.41
C PRO A 135 -17.96 -4.28 -0.79
N LEU A 136 -17.54 -3.09 -1.26
CA LEU A 136 -18.43 -2.00 -1.71
C LEU A 136 -19.25 -2.41 -2.93
N VAL A 137 -18.60 -3.09 -3.86
CA VAL A 137 -19.17 -3.58 -5.11
C VAL A 137 -18.86 -5.08 -5.20
N ASN A 138 -19.79 -5.87 -5.74
CA ASN A 138 -19.50 -7.24 -6.14
C ASN A 138 -18.23 -7.22 -6.99
N GLN A 139 -17.27 -8.09 -6.65
CA GLN A 139 -16.00 -8.27 -7.33
C GLN A 139 -16.07 -7.87 -8.81
N LEU A 140 -15.24 -6.91 -9.22
CA LEU A 140 -15.18 -6.53 -10.62
C LEU A 140 -14.43 -7.63 -11.38
N HIS A 141 -15.20 -8.53 -11.98
CA HIS A 141 -14.70 -9.60 -12.85
C HIS A 141 -14.53 -9.09 -14.29
N GLY A 142 -13.79 -9.85 -15.10
CA GLY A 142 -13.64 -9.59 -16.54
C GLY A 142 -12.21 -9.70 -17.06
N HIS A 143 -11.21 -9.75 -16.17
CA HIS A 143 -9.82 -9.98 -16.58
C HIS A 143 -9.48 -11.47 -16.47
N ILE A 144 -9.05 -12.06 -17.57
CA ILE A 144 -8.59 -13.47 -17.63
C ILE A 144 -7.21 -13.69 -16.99
N HIS A 145 -6.56 -12.60 -16.57
CA HIS A 145 -5.21 -12.61 -16.01
C HIS A 145 -5.14 -11.72 -14.77
N PRO A 146 -4.23 -12.03 -13.82
CA PRO A 146 -4.01 -11.20 -12.64
C PRO A 146 -3.72 -9.75 -13.02
N LEU A 147 -4.40 -8.82 -12.37
CA LEU A 147 -4.14 -7.40 -12.56
C LEU A 147 -2.75 -7.03 -12.02
N THR A 148 -2.01 -6.21 -12.77
CA THR A 148 -0.68 -5.71 -12.36
C THR A 148 -0.72 -4.30 -11.83
N ALA A 149 -1.71 -3.51 -12.23
CA ALA A 149 -1.91 -2.15 -11.73
C ALA A 149 -3.38 -1.73 -11.86
N VAL A 150 -3.80 -0.86 -10.94
CA VAL A 150 -5.10 -0.20 -10.93
C VAL A 150 -4.87 1.27 -10.58
N ALA A 151 -5.56 2.19 -11.25
CA ALA A 151 -5.50 3.62 -10.97
C ALA A 151 -6.88 4.26 -11.14
N PHE A 152 -7.20 5.25 -10.31
CA PHE A 152 -8.43 6.03 -10.40
C PHE A 152 -8.13 7.41 -10.98
N SER A 153 -9.11 8.00 -11.66
CA SER A 153 -9.08 9.44 -11.91
C SER A 153 -9.17 10.21 -10.59
N ASN A 154 -8.73 11.48 -10.58
CA ASN A 154 -8.68 12.28 -9.36
C ASN A 154 -10.06 12.55 -8.73
N ASP A 155 -11.12 12.52 -9.55
CA ASP A 155 -12.54 12.60 -9.15
C ASP A 155 -13.17 11.22 -8.88
N GLU A 156 -12.37 10.15 -8.95
CA GLU A 156 -12.77 8.74 -8.76
C GLU A 156 -13.84 8.22 -9.73
N ALA A 157 -14.26 9.03 -10.71
CA ALA A 157 -15.29 8.69 -11.70
C ALA A 157 -14.84 7.62 -12.70
N PHE A 158 -13.54 7.46 -12.90
CA PHE A 158 -12.96 6.49 -13.83
C PHE A 158 -11.91 5.63 -13.14
N MET A 159 -11.81 4.38 -13.61
CA MET A 159 -10.77 3.47 -13.18
C MET A 159 -10.06 2.85 -14.40
N ALA A 160 -8.74 2.87 -14.36
CA ALA A 160 -7.85 2.19 -15.30
C ALA A 160 -7.32 0.89 -14.67
N ARG A 161 -7.29 -0.17 -15.46
CA ARG A 161 -6.81 -1.50 -15.05
C ARG A 161 -5.80 -2.03 -16.07
N ARG A 162 -4.72 -2.67 -15.59
CA ARG A 162 -3.64 -3.23 -16.43
C ARG A 162 -3.40 -4.70 -16.14
N ILE A 163 -3.12 -5.48 -17.19
CA ILE A 163 -2.67 -6.89 -17.14
C ILE A 163 -1.23 -7.03 -17.68
N PRO A 164 -0.48 -8.09 -17.29
CA PRO A 164 0.95 -8.24 -17.64
C PRO A 164 1.25 -8.28 -19.16
N ARG A 165 0.27 -8.67 -20.00
CA ARG A 165 0.45 -8.90 -21.44
C ARG A 165 -0.62 -8.26 -22.34
N GLY A 166 -1.37 -7.28 -21.87
CA GLY A 166 -2.52 -6.75 -22.64
C GLY A 166 -2.79 -5.26 -22.47
N LYS A 167 -3.70 -4.77 -23.31
CA LYS A 167 -4.15 -3.37 -23.38
C LYS A 167 -4.65 -2.90 -22.01
N SER A 168 -4.32 -1.66 -21.65
CA SER A 168 -4.95 -0.98 -20.51
C SER A 168 -6.43 -0.73 -20.83
N LEU A 169 -7.31 -1.12 -19.91
CA LEU A 169 -8.76 -0.89 -20.02
C LEU A 169 -9.15 0.26 -19.10
N CYS A 170 -9.79 1.28 -19.66
CA CYS A 170 -10.42 2.38 -18.92
C CYS A 170 -11.93 2.24 -19.04
N GLY A 171 -12.65 2.34 -17.93
CA GLY A 171 -14.11 2.31 -17.90
C GLY A 171 -14.64 3.29 -16.85
N LYS A 172 -15.90 3.72 -17.02
CA LYS A 172 -16.62 4.47 -15.99
C LYS A 172 -16.80 3.59 -14.75
N ASN A 173 -16.59 4.16 -13.57
CA ASN A 173 -17.07 3.58 -12.33
C ASN A 173 -18.56 3.91 -12.22
N GLU A 174 -19.42 2.97 -12.60
CA GLU A 174 -20.82 3.02 -12.21
C GLU A 174 -20.91 2.33 -10.84
N VAL A 175 -21.06 3.13 -9.78
CA VAL A 175 -21.28 2.70 -8.39
C VAL A 175 -22.78 2.67 -8.13
#